data_AF-A0A8U7MRU5-F1
#
_entry.id   AF-A0A8U7MRU5-F1
#
_cell.length_a   1.000
_cell.length_b   1.000
_cell.length_c   1.000
_cell.angle_alpha   90.00
_cell.angle_beta   90.00
_cell.angle_gamma   90.00
#
_symmetry.space_group_name_H-M   'P 1'
#
loop_
_entity.id
_entity.type
_entity.pdbx_description
1 polymer ?
#
loop_
_entity_poly.entity_id
_entity_poly.type
_entity_poly.pdbx_seq_one_letter_code
_entity_poly.pdbx_strand_id
1 'polypeptide(L)'
;MPSNKSVSDAPIVQFTNCRILRDHQLQREDLWVREGKILNPEKLFFDEKGSADVQLDCKDSIIAPGFIDVQINGGFGVDFSLATDDFKSGIDLVSQKILSHGVTSFCPTLVTSPPSVYHQVLPQISVRNGGAHGAGILGAHLEGPFISKEKKGAHPEHCLRTFEAGAFQDLLATYGSLDCVQIVTLAPEMRRSSEVIQELTKRGICVSLGHSVANLSQAEEAVQHGATFITHLFNAMLPFHHRDPGIVGLLTSDKIPAGRRVFYGMISDGIHTNPAALRIAHRAHPKGLVLVTDAIAGMGLAPGRHTLGQQVVEIDGLNTYIAGTKTLSGSVATMDTCVRHFQEATGCSVETALEAASLHPAQLLGIERKKGTLNYDSDADFLMLNDNLYVQATYIAGEEVWRQDASAPSKEPHTKELHFPASSYSHACHEFVGAQLVAWGEKAALAGKECQSWSDLWDCTAVLPPDRCSCCHLTAVWNCPSLCTVYTAHTNLLCTQGRLKPFPFLCLLFASLLGSHDLLDISFYQLSSQLFP
;
A
#
# COMPACT_ATOMS: atom_id res chain seq x y z
N MET A 1 -16.05 -41.95 22.65
CA MET A 1 -16.26 -40.58 22.12
C MET A 1 -17.34 -40.67 21.05
N PRO A 2 -18.25 -39.69 20.92
CA PRO A 2 -19.15 -39.64 19.78
C PRO A 2 -18.31 -39.69 18.49
N SER A 3 -18.76 -40.45 17.49
CA SER A 3 -18.07 -40.50 16.21
C SER A 3 -18.43 -39.26 15.38
N ASN A 4 -17.43 -38.51 14.93
CA ASN A 4 -17.58 -37.39 13.97
C ASN A 4 -18.36 -37.78 12.70
N LYS A 5 -18.41 -39.09 12.40
CA LYS A 5 -19.06 -39.72 11.25
C LYS A 5 -20.59 -39.60 11.17
N SER A 6 -21.23 -38.97 12.15
CA SER A 6 -22.69 -38.80 12.11
C SER A 6 -23.14 -37.76 11.07
N VAL A 7 -22.23 -36.87 10.63
CA VAL A 7 -22.52 -35.78 9.68
C VAL A 7 -21.63 -35.84 8.42
N SER A 8 -20.33 -36.10 8.57
CA SER A 8 -19.40 -36.30 7.44
C SER A 8 -18.25 -37.23 7.85
N ASP A 9 -17.70 -37.96 6.88
CA ASP A 9 -16.49 -38.78 7.05
C ASP A 9 -15.19 -37.96 6.89
N ALA A 10 -15.26 -36.70 6.48
CA ALA A 10 -14.08 -35.84 6.31
C ALA A 10 -13.51 -35.44 7.69
N PRO A 11 -12.16 -35.44 7.84
CA PRO A 11 -11.54 -35.12 9.12
C PRO A 11 -11.77 -33.66 9.51
N ILE A 12 -11.98 -33.43 10.80
CA ILE A 12 -12.01 -32.10 11.40
C ILE A 12 -10.60 -31.74 11.84
N VAL A 13 -10.08 -30.64 11.30
CA VAL A 13 -8.80 -30.06 11.69
C VAL A 13 -9.05 -28.87 12.61
N GLN A 14 -8.41 -28.87 13.77
CA GLN A 14 -8.42 -27.78 14.73
C GLN A 14 -7.05 -27.13 14.79
N PHE A 15 -6.99 -25.84 14.52
CA PHE A 15 -5.81 -25.00 14.70
C PHE A 15 -5.91 -24.33 16.06
N THR A 16 -4.98 -24.65 16.95
CA THR A 16 -4.97 -24.22 18.36
C THR A 16 -3.86 -23.21 18.60
N ASN A 17 -3.97 -22.45 19.70
CA ASN A 17 -2.93 -21.51 20.14
C ASN A 17 -2.58 -20.49 19.03
N CYS A 18 -3.60 -19.85 18.47
CA CYS A 18 -3.46 -18.84 17.43
C CYS A 18 -4.23 -17.56 17.78
N ARG A 19 -3.98 -16.49 17.00
CA ARG A 19 -4.75 -15.25 17.00
C ARG A 19 -5.43 -15.09 15.66
N ILE A 20 -6.75 -15.21 15.60
CA ILE A 20 -7.53 -15.24 14.37
C ILE A 20 -8.04 -13.84 14.07
N LEU A 21 -7.86 -13.37 12.83
CA LEU A 21 -8.50 -12.15 12.35
C LEU A 21 -9.97 -12.43 12.02
N ARG A 22 -10.86 -11.99 12.90
CA ARG A 22 -12.33 -12.11 12.78
C ARG A 22 -12.97 -10.85 13.35
N ASP A 23 -14.05 -10.39 12.74
CA ASP A 23 -14.80 -9.19 13.18
C ASP A 23 -13.90 -7.95 13.38
N HIS A 24 -12.94 -7.75 12.46
CA HIS A 24 -12.00 -6.63 12.48
C HIS A 24 -11.01 -6.62 13.66
N GLN A 25 -10.83 -7.75 14.36
CA GLN A 25 -9.94 -7.87 15.51
C GLN A 25 -9.13 -9.17 15.47
N LEU A 26 -7.92 -9.15 16.01
CA LEU A 26 -7.17 -10.36 16.34
C LEU A 26 -7.68 -10.95 17.67
N GLN A 27 -8.27 -12.14 17.61
CA GLN A 27 -8.89 -12.81 18.74
C GLN A 27 -8.17 -14.13 19.05
N ARG A 28 -7.92 -14.42 20.34
CA ARG A 28 -7.36 -15.72 20.76
C ARG A 28 -8.47 -16.76 20.77
N GLU A 29 -8.55 -17.52 19.68
CA GLU A 29 -9.55 -18.56 19.45
C GLU A 29 -8.93 -19.70 18.65
N ASP A 30 -9.61 -20.84 18.59
CA ASP A 30 -9.21 -21.96 17.73
C ASP A 30 -9.95 -21.88 16.39
N LEU A 31 -9.26 -22.19 15.28
CA LEU A 31 -9.88 -22.30 13.96
C LEU A 31 -10.25 -23.75 13.68
N TRP A 32 -11.48 -23.97 13.23
CA TRP A 32 -12.00 -25.30 12.93
C TRP A 32 -12.28 -25.41 11.44
N VAL A 33 -11.78 -26.47 10.81
CA VAL A 33 -11.89 -26.66 9.35
C VAL A 33 -12.31 -28.09 9.02
N ARG A 34 -13.26 -28.22 8.10
CA ARG A 34 -13.65 -29.50 7.48
C ARG A 34 -14.13 -29.22 6.05
N GLU A 35 -13.79 -30.11 5.11
CA GLU A 35 -14.22 -30.00 3.70
C GLU A 35 -13.91 -28.63 3.06
N GLY A 36 -12.77 -28.05 3.44
CA GLY A 36 -12.33 -26.75 2.95
C GLY A 36 -13.16 -25.56 3.40
N LYS A 37 -13.94 -25.72 4.47
CA LYS A 37 -14.78 -24.67 5.06
C LYS A 37 -14.42 -24.39 6.51
N ILE A 38 -14.54 -23.12 6.91
CA ILE A 38 -14.44 -22.72 8.31
C ILE A 38 -15.72 -23.14 9.04
N LEU A 39 -15.58 -23.94 10.09
CA LEU A 39 -16.70 -24.45 10.88
C LEU A 39 -17.07 -23.50 12.02
N ASN A 40 -18.36 -23.49 12.36
CA ASN A 40 -18.84 -22.91 13.60
C ASN A 40 -18.62 -23.92 14.76
N PRO A 41 -17.79 -23.61 15.76
CA PRO A 41 -17.52 -24.52 16.88
C PRO A 41 -18.77 -24.82 17.71
N GLU A 42 -19.69 -23.86 17.88
CA GLU A 42 -20.93 -24.07 18.64
C GLU A 42 -21.78 -25.18 18.00
N LYS A 43 -22.03 -25.07 16.69
CA LYS A 43 -22.75 -26.12 15.95
C LYS A 43 -22.01 -27.45 15.99
N LEU A 44 -20.70 -27.42 15.80
CA LEU A 44 -19.87 -28.63 15.84
C LEU A 44 -20.00 -29.37 17.18
N PHE A 45 -19.93 -28.65 18.30
CA PHE A 45 -19.96 -29.24 19.62
C PHE A 45 -21.36 -29.62 20.10
N PHE A 46 -22.36 -28.76 19.91
CA PHE A 46 -23.70 -28.97 20.47
C PHE A 46 -24.61 -29.78 19.56
N ASP A 47 -24.54 -29.58 18.25
CA ASP A 47 -25.41 -30.25 17.29
C ASP A 47 -24.79 -31.58 16.83
N GLU A 48 -23.54 -31.53 16.35
CA GLU A 48 -22.86 -32.71 15.79
C GLU A 48 -22.18 -33.58 16.85
N LYS A 49 -21.92 -33.01 18.04
CA LYS A 49 -21.08 -33.63 19.09
C LYS A 49 -19.72 -34.06 18.55
N GLY A 50 -19.17 -33.26 17.63
CA GLY A 50 -17.89 -33.50 17.00
C GLY A 50 -16.71 -33.07 17.85
N SER A 51 -15.54 -33.64 17.57
CA SER A 51 -14.25 -33.26 18.14
C SER A 51 -13.17 -33.22 17.06
N ALA A 52 -12.03 -32.60 17.32
CA ALA A 52 -10.94 -32.59 16.35
C ALA A 52 -10.41 -34.01 16.08
N ASP A 53 -10.25 -34.37 14.80
CA ASP A 53 -9.52 -35.56 14.37
C ASP A 53 -8.02 -35.27 14.30
N VAL A 54 -7.66 -34.04 13.93
CA VAL A 54 -6.30 -33.53 13.87
C VAL A 54 -6.22 -32.20 14.61
N GLN A 55 -5.23 -32.06 15.49
CA GLN A 55 -4.91 -30.79 16.16
C GLN A 55 -3.54 -30.28 15.70
N LEU A 56 -3.48 -29.01 15.35
CA LEU A 56 -2.27 -28.31 14.95
C LEU A 56 -2.02 -27.16 15.93
N ASP A 57 -0.88 -27.16 16.60
CA ASP A 57 -0.44 -26.03 17.44
C ASP A 57 0.19 -24.95 16.56
N CYS A 58 -0.43 -23.79 16.55
CA CYS A 58 0.00 -22.63 15.77
C CYS A 58 1.05 -21.77 16.47
N LYS A 59 1.48 -22.10 17.69
CA LYS A 59 2.59 -21.41 18.39
C LYS A 59 2.42 -19.89 18.44
N ASP A 60 1.23 -19.44 18.83
CA ASP A 60 0.82 -18.04 18.90
C ASP A 60 0.79 -17.28 17.56
N SER A 61 0.91 -17.96 16.40
CA SER A 61 0.83 -17.31 15.09
C SER A 61 -0.49 -16.56 14.88
N ILE A 62 -0.42 -15.50 14.07
CA ILE A 62 -1.59 -14.81 13.54
C ILE A 62 -2.16 -15.66 12.40
N ILE A 63 -3.48 -15.90 12.42
CA ILE A 63 -4.21 -16.48 11.30
C ILE A 63 -5.07 -15.40 10.66
N ALA A 64 -4.79 -15.12 9.39
CA ALA A 64 -5.50 -14.11 8.60
C ALA A 64 -6.11 -14.74 7.34
N PRO A 65 -7.20 -14.19 6.78
CA PRO A 65 -7.69 -14.66 5.48
C PRO A 65 -6.60 -14.53 4.41
N GLY A 66 -6.59 -15.47 3.47
CA GLY A 66 -5.65 -15.47 2.35
C GLY A 66 -5.72 -14.17 1.54
N PHE A 67 -4.57 -13.66 1.09
CA PHE A 67 -4.53 -12.42 0.34
C PHE A 67 -5.12 -12.59 -1.07
N ILE A 68 -5.73 -11.53 -1.57
CA ILE A 68 -6.35 -11.45 -2.87
C ILE A 68 -5.70 -10.32 -3.67
N ASP A 69 -4.99 -10.66 -4.74
CA ASP A 69 -4.34 -9.67 -5.60
C ASP A 69 -5.17 -9.41 -6.87
N VAL A 70 -5.83 -8.25 -6.92
CA VAL A 70 -6.74 -7.89 -8.02
C VAL A 70 -6.03 -7.19 -9.19
N GLN A 71 -4.74 -6.89 -9.06
CA GLN A 71 -3.95 -6.29 -10.14
C GLN A 71 -2.51 -6.82 -10.10
N ILE A 72 -2.25 -7.81 -10.94
CA ILE A 72 -0.94 -8.45 -11.16
C ILE A 72 -0.80 -8.81 -12.64
N ASN A 73 0.20 -8.23 -13.30
CA ASN A 73 0.44 -8.39 -14.75
C ASN A 73 1.25 -9.65 -15.08
N GLY A 74 1.95 -10.19 -14.07
CA GLY A 74 2.79 -11.37 -14.23
C GLY A 74 3.75 -11.57 -13.07
N GLY A 75 4.72 -12.46 -13.28
CA GLY A 75 5.76 -12.76 -12.31
C GLY A 75 6.60 -13.95 -12.75
N PHE A 76 7.77 -14.12 -12.14
CA PHE A 76 8.64 -15.28 -12.33
C PHE A 76 8.97 -15.58 -13.82
N GLY A 77 9.09 -14.53 -14.64
CA GLY A 77 9.38 -14.59 -16.06
C GLY A 77 8.16 -14.62 -16.97
N VAL A 78 6.94 -14.69 -16.41
CA VAL A 78 5.69 -14.78 -17.16
C VAL A 78 5.01 -13.42 -17.22
N ASP A 79 4.55 -13.04 -18.40
CA ASP A 79 3.76 -11.83 -18.68
C ASP A 79 2.40 -12.25 -19.23
N PHE A 80 1.31 -11.89 -18.55
CA PHE A 80 -0.03 -12.32 -18.95
C PHE A 80 -0.55 -11.61 -20.21
N SER A 81 0.13 -10.56 -20.67
CA SER A 81 -0.21 -9.82 -21.89
C SER A 81 0.58 -10.29 -23.11
N LEU A 82 1.28 -11.43 -23.01
CA LEU A 82 1.94 -12.10 -24.13
C LEU A 82 1.19 -13.38 -24.51
N ALA A 83 0.87 -13.47 -25.80
CA ALA A 83 0.19 -14.63 -26.36
C ALA A 83 1.23 -15.69 -26.78
N THR A 84 1.63 -16.52 -25.82
CA THR A 84 2.58 -17.62 -26.03
C THR A 84 1.87 -18.98 -26.10
N ASP A 85 2.53 -19.98 -26.67
CA ASP A 85 2.00 -21.36 -26.74
C ASP A 85 1.89 -22.02 -25.35
N ASP A 86 2.68 -21.55 -24.40
CA ASP A 86 2.78 -22.05 -23.02
C ASP A 86 2.04 -21.18 -21.99
N PHE A 87 1.12 -20.31 -22.43
CA PHE A 87 0.40 -19.35 -21.59
C PHE A 87 -0.23 -20.00 -20.34
N LYS A 88 -0.89 -21.16 -20.50
CA LYS A 88 -1.52 -21.89 -19.38
C LYS A 88 -0.51 -22.35 -18.33
N SER A 89 0.61 -22.93 -18.76
CA SER A 89 1.68 -23.31 -17.83
C SER A 89 2.33 -22.07 -17.18
N GLY A 90 2.40 -20.95 -17.89
CA GLY A 90 2.90 -19.69 -17.34
C GLY A 90 2.00 -19.17 -16.21
N ILE A 91 0.69 -19.08 -16.43
CA ILE A 91 -0.24 -18.63 -15.37
C ILE A 91 -0.28 -19.62 -14.20
N ASP A 92 -0.17 -20.92 -14.46
CA ASP A 92 -0.08 -21.94 -13.42
C ASP A 92 1.20 -21.76 -12.57
N LEU A 93 2.35 -21.49 -13.21
CA LEU A 93 3.61 -21.20 -12.52
C LEU A 93 3.48 -19.98 -11.59
N VAL A 94 2.92 -18.87 -12.08
CA VAL A 94 2.71 -17.68 -11.25
C VAL A 94 1.76 -18.01 -10.09
N SER A 95 0.64 -18.69 -10.37
CA SER A 95 -0.33 -19.08 -9.34
C SER A 95 0.28 -19.93 -8.23
N GLN A 96 1.25 -20.79 -8.55
CA GLN A 96 1.97 -21.60 -7.57
C GLN A 96 2.96 -20.77 -6.76
N LYS A 97 3.72 -19.90 -7.42
CA LYS A 97 4.82 -19.16 -6.78
C LYS A 97 4.33 -18.07 -5.83
N ILE A 98 3.20 -17.42 -6.13
CA ILE A 98 2.62 -16.37 -5.27
C ILE A 98 2.04 -16.89 -3.96
N LEU A 99 1.86 -18.21 -3.80
CA LEU A 99 1.47 -18.83 -2.52
C LEU A 99 2.46 -18.50 -1.40
N SER A 100 3.75 -18.40 -1.72
CA SER A 100 4.82 -18.02 -0.77
C SER A 100 4.73 -16.58 -0.28
N HIS A 101 3.94 -15.76 -0.95
CA HIS A 101 3.67 -14.36 -0.63
C HIS A 101 2.25 -14.17 -0.04
N GLY A 102 1.62 -15.27 0.38
CA GLY A 102 0.32 -15.27 1.03
C GLY A 102 -0.88 -15.05 0.10
N VAL A 103 -0.67 -15.02 -1.22
CA VAL A 103 -1.77 -14.83 -2.18
C VAL A 103 -2.45 -16.17 -2.42
N THR A 104 -3.72 -16.30 -2.03
CA THR A 104 -4.53 -17.50 -2.25
C THR A 104 -5.48 -17.36 -3.44
N SER A 105 -5.70 -16.14 -3.92
CA SER A 105 -6.53 -15.85 -5.10
C SER A 105 -6.04 -14.58 -5.81
N PHE A 106 -6.18 -14.50 -7.13
CA PHE A 106 -5.74 -13.33 -7.88
C PHE A 106 -6.53 -13.12 -9.19
N CYS A 107 -6.40 -11.92 -9.75
CA CYS A 107 -6.88 -11.56 -11.08
C CYS A 107 -5.69 -11.35 -12.03
N PRO A 108 -5.40 -12.28 -12.97
CA PRO A 108 -4.38 -12.04 -13.99
C PRO A 108 -4.75 -10.79 -14.79
N THR A 109 -3.83 -9.82 -14.82
CA THR A 109 -4.06 -8.52 -15.43
C THR A 109 -3.43 -8.47 -16.81
N LEU A 110 -4.24 -8.10 -17.80
CA LEU A 110 -3.79 -7.86 -19.17
C LEU A 110 -3.77 -6.34 -19.40
N VAL A 111 -2.60 -5.80 -19.76
CA VAL A 111 -2.46 -4.40 -20.14
C VAL A 111 -2.90 -4.18 -21.59
N THR A 112 -3.05 -2.92 -22.01
CA THR A 112 -3.32 -2.52 -23.39
C THR A 112 -2.49 -3.32 -24.39
N SER A 113 -3.16 -4.23 -25.10
CA SER A 113 -2.60 -5.06 -26.16
C SER A 113 -3.43 -4.99 -27.45
N PRO A 114 -2.89 -5.46 -28.59
CA PRO A 114 -3.67 -5.65 -29.81
C PRO A 114 -4.85 -6.61 -29.58
N PRO A 115 -6.00 -6.43 -30.28
CA PRO A 115 -7.16 -7.33 -30.16
C PRO A 115 -6.84 -8.82 -30.29
N SER A 116 -5.89 -9.18 -31.17
CA SER A 116 -5.45 -10.55 -31.38
C SER A 116 -4.89 -11.21 -30.11
N VAL A 117 -4.23 -10.44 -29.23
CA VAL A 117 -3.70 -10.95 -27.95
C VAL A 117 -4.85 -11.31 -27.03
N TYR A 118 -5.84 -10.43 -26.84
CA TYR A 118 -7.01 -10.72 -26.00
C TYR A 118 -7.77 -11.95 -26.50
N HIS A 119 -7.99 -12.04 -27.82
CA HIS A 119 -8.71 -13.16 -28.44
C HIS A 119 -7.98 -14.50 -28.28
N GLN A 120 -6.65 -14.49 -28.16
CA GLN A 120 -5.85 -15.69 -27.92
C GLN A 120 -5.75 -16.02 -26.42
N VAL A 121 -5.60 -15.01 -25.56
CA VAL A 121 -5.30 -15.19 -24.13
C VAL A 121 -6.56 -15.42 -23.29
N LEU A 122 -7.61 -14.60 -23.46
CA LEU A 122 -8.79 -14.67 -22.60
C LEU A 122 -9.49 -16.04 -22.60
N PRO A 123 -9.65 -16.75 -23.74
CA PRO A 123 -10.21 -18.10 -23.75
C PRO A 123 -9.37 -19.15 -23.01
N GLN A 124 -8.10 -18.84 -22.71
CA GLN A 124 -7.21 -19.74 -21.99
C GLN A 124 -7.24 -19.52 -20.47
N ILE A 125 -7.81 -18.41 -19.99
CA ILE A 125 -7.95 -18.10 -18.56
C ILE A 125 -9.20 -18.81 -18.03
N SER A 126 -8.99 -19.87 -17.26
CA SER A 126 -10.05 -20.59 -16.57
C SER A 126 -10.23 -20.06 -15.15
N VAL A 127 -11.37 -19.42 -14.87
CA VAL A 127 -11.79 -19.08 -13.50
C VAL A 127 -11.89 -20.38 -12.70
N ARG A 128 -11.19 -20.45 -11.57
CA ARG A 128 -11.07 -21.67 -10.77
C ARG A 128 -10.70 -21.36 -9.33
N ASN A 129 -11.15 -22.20 -8.41
CA ASN A 129 -10.67 -22.18 -7.04
C ASN A 129 -9.19 -22.59 -6.98
N GLY A 130 -8.48 -22.11 -5.96
CA GLY A 130 -7.12 -22.56 -5.68
C GLY A 130 -7.08 -23.96 -5.07
N GLY A 131 -5.88 -24.44 -4.82
CA GLY A 131 -5.62 -25.69 -4.10
C GLY A 131 -4.13 -26.03 -4.13
N ALA A 132 -3.79 -27.31 -4.01
CA ALA A 132 -2.41 -27.82 -3.98
C ALA A 132 -1.54 -27.40 -5.18
N HIS A 133 -2.14 -26.99 -6.30
CA HIS A 133 -1.43 -26.61 -7.52
C HIS A 133 -1.24 -25.09 -7.70
N GLY A 134 -1.86 -24.25 -6.85
CA GLY A 134 -1.72 -22.80 -6.97
C GLY A 134 -2.90 -22.02 -6.41
N ALA A 135 -2.71 -20.69 -6.36
CA ALA A 135 -3.75 -19.73 -6.04
C ALA A 135 -4.94 -19.80 -7.01
N GLY A 136 -6.12 -19.46 -6.52
CA GLY A 136 -7.35 -19.38 -7.33
C GLY A 136 -7.28 -18.23 -8.35
N ILE A 137 -7.87 -18.45 -9.52
CA ILE A 137 -8.03 -17.41 -10.54
C ILE A 137 -9.46 -16.91 -10.46
N LEU A 138 -9.64 -15.66 -10.03
CA LEU A 138 -10.96 -15.04 -9.85
C LEU A 138 -11.55 -14.50 -11.15
N GLY A 139 -10.74 -14.40 -12.19
CA GLY A 139 -11.06 -13.83 -13.49
C GLY A 139 -10.07 -12.76 -13.91
N ALA A 140 -10.05 -12.42 -15.19
CA ALA A 140 -9.11 -11.47 -15.75
C ALA A 140 -9.43 -10.03 -15.35
N HIS A 141 -8.38 -9.24 -15.15
CA HIS A 141 -8.46 -7.78 -15.08
C HIS A 141 -7.94 -7.20 -16.40
N LEU A 142 -8.78 -6.50 -17.14
CA LEU A 142 -8.41 -5.84 -18.39
C LEU A 142 -8.05 -4.38 -18.11
N GLU A 143 -6.76 -4.05 -18.15
CA GLU A 143 -6.24 -2.70 -17.94
C GLU A 143 -6.01 -1.96 -19.28
N GLY A 144 -7.06 -1.28 -19.75
CA GLY A 144 -7.10 -0.77 -21.12
C GLY A 144 -7.50 -1.84 -22.16
N PRO A 145 -7.69 -1.47 -23.44
CA PRO A 145 -7.05 -0.33 -24.12
C PRO A 145 -7.89 0.95 -24.21
N PHE A 146 -9.05 1.00 -23.54
CA PHE A 146 -9.95 2.16 -23.52
C PHE A 146 -9.54 3.17 -22.43
N ILE A 147 -8.33 3.71 -22.58
CA ILE A 147 -7.71 4.62 -21.62
C ILE A 147 -7.22 5.90 -22.30
N SER A 148 -6.90 6.92 -21.51
CA SER A 148 -6.41 8.21 -22.01
C SER A 148 -5.02 8.09 -22.61
N LYS A 149 -4.84 8.66 -23.80
CA LYS A 149 -3.51 8.81 -24.43
C LYS A 149 -2.57 9.66 -23.58
N GLU A 150 -3.07 10.70 -22.92
CA GLU A 150 -2.27 11.60 -22.08
C GLU A 150 -1.77 10.93 -20.79
N LYS A 151 -2.51 9.91 -20.33
CA LYS A 151 -2.18 9.13 -19.14
C LYS A 151 -1.92 7.66 -19.46
N LYS A 152 -1.41 7.38 -20.65
CA LYS A 152 -1.13 6.01 -21.09
C LYS A 152 -0.08 5.28 -20.23
N GLY A 153 0.84 6.01 -19.58
CA GLY A 153 1.97 5.40 -18.86
C GLY A 153 2.74 4.43 -19.77
N ALA A 154 2.85 3.17 -19.33
CA ALA A 154 3.48 2.07 -20.05
C ALA A 154 2.63 1.45 -21.17
N HIS A 155 1.38 1.89 -21.35
CA HIS A 155 0.51 1.31 -22.36
C HIS A 155 0.94 1.77 -23.78
N PRO A 156 1.06 0.83 -24.75
CA PRO A 156 1.44 1.15 -26.11
C PRO A 156 0.38 2.01 -26.79
N GLU A 157 0.76 3.23 -27.19
CA GLU A 157 -0.17 4.22 -27.73
C GLU A 157 -0.93 3.74 -28.98
N HIS A 158 -0.25 2.99 -29.86
CA HIS A 158 -0.83 2.46 -31.09
C HIS A 158 -1.87 1.34 -30.84
N CYS A 159 -1.90 0.76 -29.64
CA CYS A 159 -2.90 -0.22 -29.24
C CYS A 159 -4.11 0.40 -28.55
N LEU A 160 -4.07 1.70 -28.20
CA LEU A 160 -5.20 2.39 -27.59
C LEU A 160 -6.43 2.32 -28.51
N ARG A 161 -7.60 2.22 -27.90
CA ARG A 161 -8.90 2.16 -28.58
C ARG A 161 -9.85 3.19 -27.99
N THR A 162 -10.88 3.52 -28.75
CA THR A 162 -11.95 4.43 -28.30
C THR A 162 -13.29 3.77 -28.54
N PHE A 163 -14.34 4.31 -27.91
CA PHE A 163 -15.72 3.93 -28.18
C PHE A 163 -16.21 4.74 -29.40
N GLU A 164 -16.15 4.12 -30.58
CA GLU A 164 -16.55 4.71 -31.85
C GLU A 164 -18.10 4.75 -31.98
N ALA A 165 -18.66 4.13 -33.02
CA ALA A 165 -20.09 4.07 -33.26
C ALA A 165 -20.78 2.96 -32.47
N GLY A 166 -20.03 1.99 -31.90
CA GLY A 166 -20.59 0.85 -31.19
C GLY A 166 -20.59 0.95 -29.65
N ALA A 167 -19.72 1.75 -29.03
CA ALA A 167 -19.50 1.71 -27.58
C ALA A 167 -19.23 0.29 -27.05
N PHE A 168 -20.25 -0.41 -26.53
CA PHE A 168 -20.08 -1.77 -26.03
C PHE A 168 -19.71 -2.77 -27.15
N GLN A 169 -20.20 -2.57 -28.38
CA GLN A 169 -19.78 -3.39 -29.53
C GLN A 169 -18.28 -3.21 -29.84
N ASP A 170 -17.73 -2.01 -29.66
CA ASP A 170 -16.29 -1.75 -29.88
C ASP A 170 -15.45 -2.46 -28.80
N LEU A 171 -15.98 -2.50 -27.58
CA LEU A 171 -15.39 -3.27 -26.47
C LEU A 171 -15.36 -4.77 -26.78
N LEU A 172 -16.48 -5.34 -27.22
CA LEU A 172 -16.55 -6.76 -27.60
C LEU A 172 -15.68 -7.08 -28.82
N ALA A 173 -15.60 -6.20 -29.82
CA ALA A 173 -14.71 -6.38 -30.95
C ALA A 173 -13.22 -6.39 -30.51
N THR A 174 -12.88 -5.64 -29.47
CA THR A 174 -11.52 -5.55 -28.93
C THR A 174 -11.17 -6.77 -28.10
N TYR A 175 -11.98 -7.13 -27.10
CA TYR A 175 -11.64 -8.20 -26.17
C TYR A 175 -12.13 -9.59 -26.60
N GLY A 176 -13.19 -9.66 -27.41
CA GLY A 176 -13.89 -10.90 -27.70
C GLY A 176 -14.90 -11.24 -26.59
N SER A 177 -14.91 -12.51 -26.15
CA SER A 177 -15.76 -12.91 -25.03
C SER A 177 -15.27 -12.30 -23.71
N LEU A 178 -16.21 -11.95 -22.83
CA LEU A 178 -15.95 -11.42 -21.50
C LEU A 178 -16.23 -12.45 -20.39
N ASP A 179 -16.47 -13.71 -20.72
CA ASP A 179 -16.95 -14.73 -19.76
C ASP A 179 -15.99 -14.96 -18.58
N CYS A 180 -14.69 -14.75 -18.78
CA CYS A 180 -13.67 -14.88 -17.74
C CYS A 180 -13.24 -13.53 -17.13
N VAL A 181 -13.86 -12.41 -17.53
CA VAL A 181 -13.43 -11.06 -17.13
C VAL A 181 -14.12 -10.65 -15.83
N GLN A 182 -13.32 -10.22 -14.85
CA GLN A 182 -13.79 -9.80 -13.54
C GLN A 182 -13.70 -8.28 -13.35
N ILE A 183 -12.67 -7.64 -13.93
CA ILE A 183 -12.42 -6.20 -13.80
C ILE A 183 -12.07 -5.60 -15.17
N VAL A 184 -12.56 -4.40 -15.46
CA VAL A 184 -12.13 -3.59 -16.61
C VAL A 184 -11.75 -2.20 -16.13
N THR A 185 -10.51 -1.80 -16.37
CA THR A 185 -10.04 -0.42 -16.20
C THR A 185 -10.25 0.38 -17.48
N LEU A 186 -10.91 1.52 -17.37
CA LEU A 186 -11.12 2.45 -18.48
C LEU A 186 -11.04 3.91 -18.03
N ALA A 187 -10.87 4.82 -18.99
CA ALA A 187 -10.87 6.25 -18.76
C ALA A 187 -12.30 6.83 -18.90
N PRO A 188 -12.92 7.34 -17.81
CA PRO A 188 -14.32 7.75 -17.82
C PRO A 188 -14.61 9.00 -18.67
N GLU A 189 -13.61 9.83 -18.96
CA GLU A 189 -13.77 11.00 -19.83
C GLU A 189 -13.96 10.64 -21.32
N MET A 190 -13.73 9.38 -21.69
CA MET A 190 -13.93 8.93 -23.06
C MET A 190 -15.39 9.07 -23.46
N ARG A 191 -15.62 9.55 -24.69
CA ARG A 191 -16.97 9.67 -25.26
C ARG A 191 -17.66 8.30 -25.19
N ARG A 192 -18.90 8.26 -24.67
CA ARG A 192 -19.72 7.03 -24.53
C ARG A 192 -19.21 5.99 -23.52
N SER A 193 -18.25 6.34 -22.68
CA SER A 193 -17.81 5.49 -21.57
C SER A 193 -18.99 5.07 -20.68
N SER A 194 -19.91 5.99 -20.37
CA SER A 194 -21.08 5.74 -19.53
C SER A 194 -21.96 4.57 -20.00
N GLU A 195 -22.17 4.44 -21.31
CA GLU A 195 -22.90 3.30 -21.91
C GLU A 195 -22.18 1.98 -21.61
N VAL A 196 -20.86 1.96 -21.75
CA VAL A 196 -20.02 0.80 -21.50
C VAL A 196 -19.96 0.43 -20.03
N ILE A 197 -19.82 1.43 -19.14
CA ILE A 197 -19.81 1.24 -17.69
C ILE A 197 -21.10 0.53 -17.26
N GLN A 198 -22.26 1.04 -17.71
CA GLN A 198 -23.55 0.44 -17.38
C GLN A 198 -23.67 -1.01 -17.86
N GLU A 199 -23.23 -1.31 -19.08
CA GLU A 199 -23.30 -2.68 -19.63
C GLU A 199 -22.36 -3.66 -18.91
N LEU A 200 -21.14 -3.22 -18.55
CA LEU A 200 -20.21 -4.02 -17.76
C LEU A 200 -20.75 -4.29 -16.35
N THR A 201 -21.28 -3.25 -15.67
CA THR A 201 -21.86 -3.39 -14.34
C THR A 201 -23.08 -4.32 -14.33
N LYS A 202 -23.96 -4.24 -15.34
CA LYS A 202 -25.11 -5.18 -15.48
C LYS A 202 -24.67 -6.64 -15.59
N ARG A 203 -23.46 -6.88 -16.10
CA ARG A 203 -22.86 -8.23 -16.23
C ARG A 203 -22.11 -8.68 -14.98
N GLY A 204 -22.07 -7.85 -13.92
CA GLY A 204 -21.31 -8.14 -12.70
C GLY A 204 -19.80 -7.93 -12.85
N ILE A 205 -19.36 -7.28 -13.93
CA ILE A 205 -17.95 -6.93 -14.13
C ILE A 205 -17.66 -5.64 -13.37
N CYS A 206 -16.62 -5.66 -12.53
CA CYS A 206 -16.18 -4.47 -11.82
C CYS A 206 -15.56 -3.47 -12.80
N VAL A 207 -16.07 -2.24 -12.80
CA VAL A 207 -15.50 -1.17 -13.60
C VAL A 207 -14.57 -0.33 -12.72
N SER A 208 -13.33 -0.20 -13.18
CA SER A 208 -12.30 0.60 -12.55
C SER A 208 -11.96 1.84 -13.37
N LEU A 209 -11.69 2.95 -12.69
CA LEU A 209 -11.28 4.22 -13.29
C LEU A 209 -9.76 4.35 -13.18
N GLY A 210 -9.08 4.48 -14.32
CA GLY A 210 -7.62 4.56 -14.35
C GLY A 210 -7.11 5.08 -15.68
N HIS A 211 -5.82 5.45 -15.73
CA HIS A 211 -5.18 5.97 -16.94
C HIS A 211 -6.00 7.09 -17.60
N SER A 212 -6.36 8.10 -16.81
CA SER A 212 -7.45 9.03 -17.14
C SER A 212 -7.09 10.47 -16.82
N VAL A 213 -7.60 11.39 -17.65
CA VAL A 213 -7.59 12.84 -17.40
C VAL A 213 -8.92 13.38 -16.88
N ALA A 214 -9.78 12.54 -16.35
CA ALA A 214 -11.10 12.94 -15.88
C ALA A 214 -11.04 13.91 -14.69
N ASN A 215 -11.88 14.94 -14.77
CA ASN A 215 -12.20 15.77 -13.60
C ASN A 215 -13.10 15.03 -12.61
N LEU A 216 -13.29 15.62 -11.42
CA LEU A 216 -14.15 15.02 -10.40
C LEU A 216 -15.59 14.78 -10.90
N SER A 217 -16.17 15.71 -11.66
CA SER A 217 -17.56 15.58 -12.14
C SER A 217 -17.74 14.36 -13.06
N GLN A 218 -16.80 14.11 -13.97
CA GLN A 218 -16.80 12.95 -14.85
C GLN A 218 -16.57 11.65 -14.06
N ALA A 219 -15.69 11.68 -13.05
CA ALA A 219 -15.45 10.55 -12.18
C ALA A 219 -16.70 10.20 -11.35
N GLU A 220 -17.41 11.20 -10.82
CA GLU A 220 -18.67 11.03 -10.09
C GLU A 220 -19.77 10.47 -11.00
N GLU A 221 -19.89 10.95 -12.24
CA GLU A 221 -20.82 10.42 -13.25
C GLU A 221 -20.53 8.94 -13.56
N ALA A 222 -19.27 8.56 -13.68
CA ALA A 222 -18.87 7.17 -13.87
C ALA A 222 -19.30 6.27 -12.70
N VAL A 223 -19.17 6.75 -11.45
CA VAL A 223 -19.65 6.02 -10.27
C VAL A 223 -21.19 5.94 -10.23
N GLN A 224 -21.90 6.99 -10.66
CA GLN A 224 -23.35 6.95 -10.81
C GLN A 224 -23.79 5.88 -11.82
N HIS A 225 -22.98 5.64 -12.85
CA HIS A 225 -23.21 4.61 -13.86
C HIS A 225 -22.75 3.21 -13.47
N GLY A 226 -22.07 3.05 -12.34
CA GLY A 226 -21.75 1.73 -11.77
C GLY A 226 -20.26 1.46 -11.53
N ALA A 227 -19.36 2.40 -11.84
CA ALA A 227 -17.95 2.24 -11.48
C ALA A 227 -17.75 2.20 -9.96
N THR A 228 -16.90 1.29 -9.50
CA THR A 228 -16.68 1.01 -8.06
C THR A 228 -15.22 0.92 -7.67
N PHE A 229 -14.29 1.05 -8.62
CA PHE A 229 -12.87 0.93 -8.37
C PHE A 229 -12.06 2.05 -9.00
N ILE A 230 -10.90 2.35 -8.41
CA ILE A 230 -9.88 3.24 -8.97
C ILE A 230 -8.60 2.42 -9.08
N THR A 231 -8.03 2.35 -10.28
CA THR A 231 -6.79 1.59 -10.53
C THR A 231 -5.60 2.39 -9.99
N HIS A 232 -4.72 1.70 -9.24
CA HIS A 232 -3.45 2.20 -8.66
C HIS A 232 -3.41 3.72 -8.37
N LEU A 233 -4.27 4.17 -7.45
CA LEU A 233 -4.49 5.57 -7.09
C LEU A 233 -3.20 6.40 -7.08
N PHE A 234 -3.29 7.62 -7.63
CA PHE A 234 -2.21 8.58 -7.95
C PHE A 234 -1.43 8.29 -9.24
N ASN A 235 -1.31 7.04 -9.66
CA ASN A 235 -0.55 6.66 -10.86
C ASN A 235 -1.41 6.88 -12.11
N ALA A 236 -0.79 7.38 -13.19
CA ALA A 236 -1.45 7.60 -14.47
C ALA A 236 -2.82 8.33 -14.37
N MET A 237 -2.93 9.34 -13.51
CA MET A 237 -4.11 10.20 -13.41
C MET A 237 -3.73 11.67 -13.26
N LEU A 238 -4.71 12.59 -13.30
CA LEU A 238 -4.43 13.99 -12.98
C LEU A 238 -3.95 14.12 -11.53
N PRO A 239 -2.92 14.95 -11.27
CA PRO A 239 -2.54 15.29 -9.91
C PRO A 239 -3.71 15.95 -9.17
N PHE A 240 -3.77 15.74 -7.85
CA PHE A 240 -4.73 16.43 -7.02
C PHE A 240 -4.56 17.96 -7.12
N HIS A 241 -5.65 18.67 -7.39
CA HIS A 241 -5.70 20.12 -7.35
C HIS A 241 -6.90 20.60 -6.51
N HIS A 242 -6.71 21.63 -5.68
CA HIS A 242 -7.72 22.05 -4.71
C HIS A 242 -9.07 22.52 -5.30
N ARG A 243 -9.09 22.98 -6.57
CA ARG A 243 -10.33 23.38 -7.27
C ARG A 243 -11.03 22.23 -7.98
N ASP A 244 -10.26 21.22 -8.35
CA ASP A 244 -10.74 20.04 -9.04
C ASP A 244 -9.78 18.90 -8.70
N PRO A 245 -10.16 18.06 -7.73
CA PRO A 245 -9.31 16.98 -7.26
C PRO A 245 -9.24 15.80 -8.24
N GLY A 246 -9.93 15.87 -9.38
CA GLY A 246 -9.99 14.77 -10.35
C GLY A 246 -10.55 13.49 -9.74
N ILE A 247 -10.08 12.34 -10.24
CA ILE A 247 -10.44 11.01 -9.73
C ILE A 247 -10.10 10.85 -8.24
N VAL A 248 -9.01 11.46 -7.75
CA VAL A 248 -8.62 11.39 -6.32
C VAL A 248 -9.73 11.94 -5.41
N GLY A 249 -10.53 12.89 -5.89
CA GLY A 249 -11.65 13.44 -5.13
C GLY A 249 -12.76 12.44 -4.81
N LEU A 250 -12.84 11.31 -5.53
CA LEU A 250 -13.84 10.27 -5.24
C LEU A 250 -13.69 9.66 -3.84
N LEU A 251 -12.48 9.71 -3.24
CA LEU A 251 -12.23 9.22 -1.88
C LEU A 251 -13.11 9.91 -0.83
N THR A 252 -13.52 11.15 -1.09
CA THR A 252 -14.28 11.99 -0.15
C THR A 252 -15.45 12.69 -0.83
N SER A 253 -15.95 12.17 -1.96
CA SER A 253 -17.06 12.80 -2.68
C SER A 253 -18.38 12.53 -1.96
N ASP A 254 -19.18 13.59 -1.77
CA ASP A 254 -20.54 13.50 -1.23
C ASP A 254 -21.57 13.09 -2.29
N LYS A 255 -21.15 12.91 -3.56
CA LYS A 255 -22.03 12.51 -4.67
C LYS A 255 -22.00 11.01 -4.96
N ILE A 256 -21.28 10.25 -4.15
CA ILE A 256 -21.29 8.79 -4.23
C ILE A 256 -22.68 8.28 -3.78
N PRO A 257 -23.37 7.44 -4.57
CA PRO A 257 -24.68 6.92 -4.19
C PRO A 257 -24.66 6.19 -2.84
N ALA A 258 -25.70 6.39 -2.04
CA ALA A 258 -25.83 5.72 -0.75
C ALA A 258 -25.74 4.19 -0.90
N GLY A 259 -24.96 3.55 -0.03
CA GLY A 259 -24.73 2.09 -0.08
C GLY A 259 -23.70 1.65 -1.13
N ARG A 260 -23.12 2.57 -1.92
CA ARG A 260 -21.99 2.29 -2.81
C ARG A 260 -20.69 2.71 -2.14
N ARG A 261 -19.69 1.83 -2.20
CA ARG A 261 -18.32 2.14 -1.80
C ARG A 261 -17.45 2.20 -3.05
N VAL A 262 -16.60 3.24 -3.13
CA VAL A 262 -15.55 3.30 -4.15
C VAL A 262 -14.28 2.74 -3.51
N PHE A 263 -13.82 1.61 -4.01
CA PHE A 263 -12.53 1.05 -3.64
C PHE A 263 -11.42 1.67 -4.50
N TYR A 264 -10.18 1.54 -4.07
CA TYR A 264 -9.03 2.02 -4.84
C TYR A 264 -7.79 1.15 -4.59
N GLY A 265 -7.12 0.79 -5.67
CA GLY A 265 -5.87 0.04 -5.64
C GLY A 265 -4.73 0.92 -5.14
N MET A 266 -3.91 0.40 -4.23
CA MET A 266 -2.69 1.04 -3.76
C MET A 266 -1.50 0.10 -3.94
N ILE A 267 -0.50 0.55 -4.70
CA ILE A 267 0.81 -0.09 -4.77
C ILE A 267 1.64 0.44 -3.60
N SER A 268 1.85 -0.40 -2.59
CA SER A 268 2.55 -0.04 -1.33
C SER A 268 3.94 -0.64 -1.28
N ASP A 269 4.80 -0.28 -2.25
CA ASP A 269 6.18 -0.78 -2.37
C ASP A 269 7.25 0.23 -1.92
N GLY A 270 6.82 1.42 -1.50
CA GLY A 270 7.70 2.54 -1.11
C GLY A 270 8.32 3.30 -2.28
N ILE A 271 7.99 2.94 -3.52
CA ILE A 271 8.55 3.50 -4.76
C ILE A 271 7.47 4.20 -5.55
N HIS A 272 6.40 3.48 -5.92
CA HIS A 272 5.27 4.02 -6.69
C HIS A 272 4.51 5.06 -5.87
N THR A 273 4.32 4.77 -4.59
CA THR A 273 3.58 5.65 -3.69
C THR A 273 4.45 6.10 -2.54
N ASN A 274 4.66 7.41 -2.45
CA ASN A 274 5.30 8.02 -1.29
C ASN A 274 4.51 7.67 -0.01
N PRO A 275 5.17 7.32 1.11
CA PRO A 275 4.50 7.04 2.39
C PRO A 275 3.51 8.12 2.86
N ALA A 276 3.78 9.39 2.57
CA ALA A 276 2.84 10.48 2.89
C ALA A 276 1.55 10.40 2.07
N ALA A 277 1.65 10.04 0.78
CA ALA A 277 0.48 9.84 -0.08
C ALA A 277 -0.33 8.60 0.34
N LEU A 278 0.34 7.51 0.72
CA LEU A 278 -0.31 6.33 1.32
C LEU A 278 -1.14 6.72 2.55
N ARG A 279 -0.55 7.50 3.47
CA ARG A 279 -1.25 8.01 4.67
C ARG A 279 -2.44 8.91 4.34
N ILE A 280 -2.30 9.79 3.35
CA ILE A 280 -3.39 10.68 2.93
C ILE A 280 -4.57 9.85 2.42
N ALA A 281 -4.31 8.93 1.47
CA ALA A 281 -5.36 8.09 0.91
C ALA A 281 -6.03 7.24 1.99
N HIS A 282 -5.24 6.53 2.80
CA HIS A 282 -5.76 5.69 3.89
C HIS A 282 -6.63 6.47 4.89
N ARG A 283 -6.20 7.68 5.31
CA ARG A 283 -6.98 8.49 6.25
C ARG A 283 -8.26 9.05 5.62
N ALA A 284 -8.23 9.35 4.32
CA ALA A 284 -9.39 9.84 3.60
C ALA A 284 -10.46 8.76 3.43
N HIS A 285 -10.06 7.53 3.07
CA HIS A 285 -11.02 6.46 2.81
C HIS A 285 -10.51 5.05 3.21
N PRO A 286 -10.36 4.75 4.51
CA PRO A 286 -9.67 3.55 4.98
C PRO A 286 -10.32 2.23 4.52
N LYS A 287 -11.66 2.21 4.44
CA LYS A 287 -12.44 1.02 4.06
C LYS A 287 -12.49 0.75 2.55
N GLY A 288 -11.98 1.67 1.73
CA GLY A 288 -11.90 1.51 0.27
C GLY A 288 -10.51 1.07 -0.20
N LEU A 289 -9.50 1.06 0.67
CA LEU A 289 -8.13 0.76 0.28
C LEU A 289 -7.97 -0.72 -0.05
N VAL A 290 -7.61 -1.04 -1.29
CA VAL A 290 -7.25 -2.38 -1.74
C VAL A 290 -5.77 -2.40 -2.05
N LEU A 291 -4.99 -3.23 -1.36
CA LEU A 291 -3.59 -3.44 -1.72
C LEU A 291 -3.52 -4.25 -3.01
N VAL A 292 -2.69 -3.78 -3.94
CA VAL A 292 -2.38 -4.46 -5.20
C VAL A 292 -0.88 -4.48 -5.39
N THR A 293 -0.36 -5.48 -6.08
CA THR A 293 1.08 -5.49 -6.40
C THR A 293 1.38 -4.68 -7.64
N ASP A 294 0.51 -4.74 -8.65
CA ASP A 294 0.83 -4.34 -10.02
C ASP A 294 2.11 -5.02 -10.53
N ALA A 295 2.39 -6.23 -10.02
CA ALA A 295 3.64 -6.92 -10.27
C ALA A 295 3.76 -7.33 -11.75
N ILE A 296 4.98 -7.25 -12.27
CA ILE A 296 5.32 -7.58 -13.66
C ILE A 296 6.14 -8.88 -13.74
N ALA A 297 6.41 -9.33 -14.97
CA ALA A 297 7.15 -10.57 -15.23
C ALA A 297 8.48 -10.70 -14.47
N GLY A 298 9.14 -9.60 -14.12
CA GLY A 298 10.38 -9.63 -13.34
C GLY A 298 10.22 -9.89 -11.83
N MET A 299 9.00 -9.92 -11.28
CA MET A 299 8.79 -10.26 -9.86
C MET A 299 9.41 -11.63 -9.56
N GLY A 300 10.24 -11.70 -8.50
CA GLY A 300 10.92 -12.93 -8.10
C GLY A 300 12.14 -13.31 -8.94
N LEU A 301 12.58 -12.45 -9.86
CA LEU A 301 13.80 -12.63 -10.66
C LEU A 301 14.87 -11.59 -10.29
N ALA A 302 16.09 -11.80 -10.78
CA ALA A 302 17.17 -10.83 -10.64
C ALA A 302 16.90 -9.59 -11.53
N PRO A 303 17.44 -8.40 -11.18
CA PRO A 303 17.37 -7.20 -12.01
C PRO A 303 17.79 -7.48 -13.45
N GLY A 304 17.09 -6.87 -14.41
CA GLY A 304 17.27 -7.16 -15.83
C GLY A 304 16.15 -6.60 -16.70
N ARG A 305 16.14 -7.01 -17.97
CA ARG A 305 15.11 -6.60 -18.94
C ARG A 305 14.01 -7.65 -19.00
N HIS A 306 12.78 -7.19 -18.88
CA HIS A 306 11.57 -7.99 -18.94
C HIS A 306 10.53 -7.32 -19.84
N THR A 307 9.35 -7.92 -19.95
CA THR A 307 8.23 -7.36 -20.70
C THR A 307 7.10 -6.90 -19.78
N LEU A 308 6.35 -5.91 -20.26
CA LEU A 308 4.99 -5.60 -19.81
C LEU A 308 4.14 -5.42 -21.06
N GLY A 309 3.45 -6.49 -21.46
CA GLY A 309 2.80 -6.60 -22.76
C GLY A 309 3.78 -6.31 -23.89
N GLN A 310 3.52 -5.25 -24.66
CA GLN A 310 4.29 -4.91 -25.85
C GLN A 310 5.42 -3.91 -25.55
N GLN A 311 5.68 -3.59 -24.29
CA GLN A 311 6.81 -2.77 -23.86
C GLN A 311 7.92 -3.63 -23.26
N VAL A 312 9.14 -3.13 -23.39
CA VAL A 312 10.30 -3.64 -22.64
C VAL A 312 10.48 -2.78 -21.40
N VAL A 313 10.59 -3.42 -20.25
CA VAL A 313 10.85 -2.78 -18.96
C VAL A 313 12.22 -3.20 -18.44
N GLU A 314 12.89 -2.30 -17.74
CA GLU A 314 14.20 -2.51 -17.14
C GLU A 314 14.07 -2.37 -15.62
N ILE A 315 14.60 -3.37 -14.91
CA ILE A 315 14.51 -3.48 -13.47
C ILE A 315 15.88 -3.16 -12.89
N ASP A 316 15.93 -2.15 -12.02
CA ASP A 316 17.12 -1.73 -11.29
C ASP A 316 16.81 -1.67 -9.79
N GLY A 317 17.34 -2.66 -9.05
CA GLY A 317 16.96 -2.92 -7.68
C GLY A 317 15.48 -3.29 -7.58
N LEU A 318 14.69 -2.43 -6.94
CA LEU A 318 13.24 -2.57 -6.81
C LEU A 318 12.46 -1.67 -7.78
N ASN A 319 13.16 -0.80 -8.53
CA ASN A 319 12.52 0.09 -9.49
C ASN A 319 12.37 -0.59 -10.85
N THR A 320 11.26 -0.28 -11.51
CA THR A 320 10.83 -0.85 -12.78
C THR A 320 10.52 0.30 -13.74
N TYR A 321 11.32 0.45 -14.79
CA TYR A 321 11.16 1.56 -15.74
C TYR A 321 10.81 1.05 -17.12
N ILE A 322 10.08 1.84 -17.90
CA ILE A 322 10.02 1.61 -19.36
C ILE A 322 11.44 1.80 -19.90
N ALA A 323 11.95 0.80 -20.61
CA ALA A 323 13.33 0.79 -21.09
C ALA A 323 13.66 2.05 -21.90
N GLY A 324 14.77 2.70 -21.56
CA GLY A 324 15.18 3.96 -22.18
C GLY A 324 14.48 5.22 -21.65
N THR A 325 13.70 5.12 -20.58
CA THR A 325 13.02 6.25 -19.93
C THR A 325 13.20 6.23 -18.41
N LYS A 326 12.62 7.22 -17.70
CA LYS A 326 12.49 7.22 -16.23
C LYS A 326 11.05 7.02 -15.77
N THR A 327 10.16 6.62 -16.67
CA THR A 327 8.75 6.39 -16.36
C THR A 327 8.62 5.05 -15.64
N LEU A 328 8.15 5.07 -14.39
CA LEU A 328 7.84 3.85 -13.64
C LEU A 328 6.73 3.04 -14.33
N SER A 329 6.83 1.72 -14.27
CA SER A 329 5.97 0.81 -15.01
C SER A 329 5.83 -0.56 -14.33
N GLY A 330 4.69 -0.76 -13.67
CA GLY A 330 4.42 -1.96 -12.86
C GLY A 330 5.40 -2.10 -11.69
N SER A 331 5.37 -3.19 -10.92
CA SER A 331 6.29 -3.38 -9.78
C SER A 331 6.96 -4.75 -9.76
N VAL A 332 7.92 -4.94 -8.86
CA VAL A 332 8.43 -6.27 -8.46
C VAL A 332 8.03 -6.63 -7.03
N ALA A 333 7.07 -5.89 -6.46
CA ALA A 333 6.64 -6.06 -5.09
C ALA A 333 5.76 -7.30 -4.93
N THR A 334 5.89 -7.95 -3.77
CA THR A 334 5.07 -9.10 -3.38
C THR A 334 3.99 -8.63 -2.41
N MET A 335 2.83 -9.30 -2.40
CA MET A 335 1.69 -8.87 -1.59
C MET A 335 2.03 -8.76 -0.09
N ASP A 336 2.75 -9.75 0.45
CA ASP A 336 3.20 -9.73 1.84
C ASP A 336 4.13 -8.54 2.16
N THR A 337 4.95 -8.12 1.18
CA THR A 337 5.77 -6.90 1.31
C THR A 337 4.89 -5.65 1.27
N CYS A 338 3.90 -5.59 0.37
CA CYS A 338 2.94 -4.49 0.32
C CYS A 338 2.18 -4.32 1.64
N VAL A 339 1.76 -5.42 2.27
CA VAL A 339 1.08 -5.44 3.57
C VAL A 339 1.99 -4.86 4.66
N ARG A 340 3.22 -5.37 4.79
CA ARG A 340 4.19 -4.89 5.79
C ARG A 340 4.51 -3.41 5.61
N HIS A 341 4.85 -3.01 4.38
CA HIS A 341 5.17 -1.61 4.09
C HIS A 341 3.97 -0.69 4.30
N PHE A 342 2.74 -1.14 3.97
CA PHE A 342 1.53 -0.35 4.23
C PHE A 342 1.32 -0.12 5.73
N GLN A 343 1.48 -1.16 6.54
CA GLN A 343 1.38 -1.09 8.00
C GLN A 343 2.44 -0.13 8.56
N GLU A 344 3.69 -0.27 8.13
CA GLU A 344 4.80 0.58 8.58
C GLU A 344 4.62 2.04 8.18
N ALA A 345 4.32 2.29 6.89
CA ALA A 345 4.20 3.62 6.33
C ALA A 345 3.02 4.41 6.92
N THR A 346 1.93 3.73 7.28
CA THR A 346 0.71 4.37 7.78
C THR A 346 0.57 4.36 9.30
N GLY A 347 1.24 3.43 9.98
CA GLY A 347 1.03 3.15 11.40
C GLY A 347 -0.38 2.62 11.70
N CYS A 348 -1.06 2.01 10.72
CA CYS A 348 -2.37 1.40 10.93
C CYS A 348 -2.23 0.11 11.76
N SER A 349 -3.37 -0.41 12.23
CA SER A 349 -3.40 -1.69 12.94
C SER A 349 -3.01 -2.85 12.01
N VAL A 350 -2.54 -3.96 12.60
CA VAL A 350 -2.24 -5.19 11.86
C VAL A 350 -3.49 -5.68 11.13
N GLU A 351 -4.64 -5.64 11.79
CA GLU A 351 -5.94 -6.00 11.24
C GLU A 351 -6.26 -5.19 9.99
N THR A 352 -6.11 -3.87 10.05
CA THR A 352 -6.34 -2.98 8.89
C THR A 352 -5.43 -3.32 7.71
N ALA A 353 -4.15 -3.61 7.96
CA ALA A 353 -3.22 -3.95 6.89
C ALA A 353 -3.57 -5.30 6.23
N LEU A 354 -3.96 -6.29 7.03
CA LEU A 354 -4.38 -7.61 6.55
C LEU A 354 -5.71 -7.53 5.79
N GLU A 355 -6.67 -6.75 6.27
CA GLU A 355 -7.97 -6.54 5.61
C GLU A 355 -7.83 -5.83 4.27
N ALA A 356 -6.88 -4.89 4.14
CA ALA A 356 -6.61 -4.21 2.88
C ALA A 356 -6.13 -5.15 1.76
N ALA A 357 -5.53 -6.30 2.11
CA ALA A 357 -5.10 -7.33 1.17
C ALA A 357 -6.06 -8.53 1.09
N SER A 358 -7.14 -8.57 1.87
CA SER A 358 -8.05 -9.73 1.93
C SER A 358 -9.53 -9.34 1.90
N LEU A 359 -10.04 -8.73 2.97
CA LEU A 359 -11.43 -8.32 3.08
C LEU A 359 -11.83 -7.28 2.03
N HIS A 360 -11.05 -6.22 1.85
CA HIS A 360 -11.38 -5.14 0.93
C HIS A 360 -11.42 -5.61 -0.54
N PRO A 361 -10.43 -6.35 -1.08
CA PRO A 361 -10.55 -6.93 -2.41
C PRO A 361 -11.71 -7.94 -2.52
N ALA A 362 -12.03 -8.71 -1.47
CA ALA A 362 -13.20 -9.58 -1.49
C ALA A 362 -14.52 -8.79 -1.57
N GLN A 363 -14.65 -7.68 -0.83
CA GLN A 363 -15.82 -6.80 -0.89
C GLN A 363 -15.93 -6.07 -2.24
N LEU A 364 -14.80 -5.65 -2.81
CA LEU A 364 -14.73 -5.08 -4.16
C LEU A 364 -15.35 -6.03 -5.19
N LEU A 365 -15.01 -7.31 -5.10
CA LEU A 365 -15.47 -8.34 -6.04
C LEU A 365 -16.83 -8.97 -5.66
N GLY A 366 -17.41 -8.60 -4.51
CA GLY A 366 -18.67 -9.17 -4.01
C GLY A 366 -18.57 -10.65 -3.62
N ILE A 367 -17.39 -11.09 -3.18
CA ILE A 367 -17.10 -12.49 -2.79
C ILE A 367 -16.81 -12.65 -1.29
N GLU A 368 -17.07 -11.62 -0.48
CA GLU A 368 -16.72 -11.57 0.95
C GLU A 368 -17.41 -12.65 1.80
N ARG A 369 -18.52 -13.21 1.31
CA ARG A 369 -19.21 -14.36 1.93
C ARG A 369 -18.43 -15.67 1.80
N LYS A 370 -17.50 -15.75 0.84
CA LYS A 370 -16.72 -16.95 0.56
C LYS A 370 -15.24 -16.76 0.86
N LYS A 371 -14.66 -15.61 0.54
CA LYS A 371 -13.22 -15.33 0.66
C LYS A 371 -12.97 -14.00 1.35
N GLY A 372 -11.73 -13.75 1.78
CA GLY A 372 -11.31 -12.50 2.43
C GLY A 372 -11.83 -12.33 3.86
N THR A 373 -12.48 -13.35 4.43
CA THR A 373 -12.89 -13.41 5.84
C THR A 373 -12.61 -14.82 6.37
N LEU A 374 -12.60 -14.96 7.70
CA LEU A 374 -12.60 -16.26 8.37
C LEU A 374 -13.97 -16.54 9.02
N ASN A 375 -15.04 -15.99 8.42
CA ASN A 375 -16.39 -16.20 8.90
C ASN A 375 -16.79 -17.68 8.75
N TYR A 376 -17.73 -18.14 9.57
CA TYR A 376 -18.23 -19.51 9.41
C TYR A 376 -18.82 -19.72 8.01
N ASP A 377 -18.64 -20.93 7.48
CA ASP A 377 -19.01 -21.37 6.12
C ASP A 377 -18.23 -20.71 4.97
N SER A 378 -17.29 -19.79 5.26
CA SER A 378 -16.34 -19.27 4.27
C SER A 378 -15.36 -20.36 3.84
N ASP A 379 -14.75 -20.18 2.67
CA ASP A 379 -13.63 -21.02 2.23
C ASP A 379 -12.48 -20.90 3.26
N ALA A 380 -11.88 -22.03 3.58
CA ALA A 380 -10.74 -22.11 4.49
C ALA A 380 -9.42 -21.72 3.79
N ASP A 381 -9.40 -20.51 3.23
CA ASP A 381 -8.24 -19.91 2.59
C ASP A 381 -7.62 -18.90 3.56
N PHE A 382 -6.48 -19.25 4.15
CA PHE A 382 -5.87 -18.47 5.23
C PHE A 382 -4.35 -18.60 5.28
N LEU A 383 -3.73 -17.69 6.00
CA LEU A 383 -2.28 -17.61 6.21
C LEU A 383 -1.97 -17.84 7.67
N MET A 384 -0.81 -18.43 7.94
CA MET A 384 -0.14 -18.32 9.24
C MET A 384 0.99 -17.30 9.12
N LEU A 385 0.96 -16.31 10.00
CA LEU A 385 1.91 -15.20 10.04
C LEU A 385 2.57 -15.12 11.41
N ASN A 386 3.81 -14.66 11.46
CA ASN A 386 4.42 -14.23 12.72
C ASN A 386 4.02 -12.78 13.06
N ASP A 387 4.46 -12.27 14.22
CA ASP A 387 4.15 -10.91 14.68
C ASP A 387 4.66 -9.79 13.75
N ASN A 388 5.68 -10.08 12.95
CA ASN A 388 6.24 -9.16 11.96
C ASN A 388 5.57 -9.30 10.59
N LEU A 389 4.46 -10.04 10.51
CA LEU A 389 3.66 -10.30 9.29
C LEU A 389 4.45 -10.98 8.17
N TYR A 390 5.43 -11.81 8.52
CA TYR A 390 6.04 -12.74 7.57
C TYR A 390 5.21 -14.01 7.45
N VAL A 391 4.96 -14.45 6.22
CA VAL A 391 4.21 -15.67 5.91
C VAL A 391 5.02 -16.89 6.33
N GLN A 392 4.45 -17.69 7.23
CA GLN A 392 5.01 -18.95 7.71
C GLN A 392 4.39 -20.14 6.98
N ALA A 393 3.10 -20.06 6.65
CA ALA A 393 2.39 -21.06 5.86
C ALA A 393 1.16 -20.45 5.18
N THR A 394 0.75 -21.06 4.07
CA THR A 394 -0.42 -20.68 3.28
C THR A 394 -1.32 -21.89 3.12
N TYR A 395 -2.62 -21.71 3.38
CA TYR A 395 -3.64 -22.73 3.30
C TYR A 395 -4.71 -22.33 2.28
N ILE A 396 -5.16 -23.31 1.50
CA ILE A 396 -6.31 -23.16 0.59
C ILE A 396 -7.23 -24.35 0.81
N ALA A 397 -8.53 -24.09 0.98
CA ALA A 397 -9.51 -25.11 1.34
C ALA A 397 -9.04 -25.97 2.53
N GLY A 398 -8.37 -25.36 3.53
CA GLY A 398 -7.89 -26.04 4.72
C GLY A 398 -6.64 -26.89 4.55
N GLU A 399 -6.16 -27.06 3.31
CA GLU A 399 -4.94 -27.80 3.01
C GLU A 399 -3.74 -26.86 3.00
N GLU A 400 -2.64 -27.29 3.62
CA GLU A 400 -1.37 -26.57 3.54
C GLU A 400 -0.81 -26.70 2.13
N VAL A 401 -0.76 -25.58 1.41
CA VAL A 401 -0.27 -25.54 0.01
C VAL A 401 1.13 -24.95 -0.10
N TRP A 402 1.59 -24.27 0.96
CA TRP A 402 2.95 -23.76 1.06
C TRP A 402 3.35 -23.59 2.53
N ARG A 403 4.62 -23.85 2.84
CA ARG A 403 5.22 -23.61 4.15
C ARG A 403 6.64 -23.08 3.98
N GLN A 404 7.02 -22.14 4.83
CA GLN A 404 8.38 -21.64 4.91
C GLN A 404 9.30 -22.74 5.45
N ASP A 405 10.39 -23.03 4.72
CA ASP A 405 11.42 -23.97 5.19
C ASP A 405 12.08 -23.43 6.47
N ALA A 406 11.91 -24.15 7.58
CA ALA A 406 12.50 -23.79 8.87
C ALA A 406 14.04 -23.82 8.89
N SER A 407 14.67 -24.40 7.86
CA SER A 407 16.13 -24.47 7.66
C SER A 407 16.67 -23.36 6.76
N ALA A 408 15.81 -22.64 6.04
CA ALA A 408 16.23 -21.50 5.24
C ALA A 408 16.44 -20.31 6.18
N PRO A 409 17.59 -19.62 6.15
CA PRO A 409 17.77 -18.40 6.93
C PRO A 409 16.67 -17.43 6.54
N SER A 410 15.97 -16.87 7.53
CA SER A 410 15.08 -15.74 7.31
C SER A 410 15.87 -14.70 6.53
N LYS A 411 15.50 -14.48 5.27
CA LYS A 411 15.96 -13.31 4.53
C LYS A 411 15.25 -12.12 5.17
N GLU A 412 15.68 -11.72 6.37
CA GLU A 412 15.61 -10.32 6.69
C GLU A 412 16.28 -9.61 5.51
N PRO A 413 15.60 -8.69 4.83
CA PRO A 413 16.33 -7.81 3.95
C PRO A 413 17.39 -7.19 4.85
N HIS A 414 18.66 -7.42 4.53
CA HIS A 414 19.70 -6.60 5.11
C HIS A 414 19.26 -5.17 4.87
N THR A 415 18.76 -4.51 5.92
CA THR A 415 18.95 -3.09 6.06
C THR A 415 20.46 -2.95 6.01
N LYS A 416 20.98 -2.74 4.80
CA LYS A 416 22.12 -1.85 4.69
C LYS A 416 21.61 -0.57 5.33
N GLU A 417 21.85 -0.42 6.62
CA GLU A 417 22.21 0.88 7.12
C GLU A 417 23.17 1.42 6.07
N LEU A 418 22.72 2.44 5.35
CA LEU A 418 23.62 3.32 4.64
C LEU A 418 24.48 3.95 5.74
N HIS A 419 25.49 3.21 6.21
CA HIS A 419 26.63 3.76 6.89
C HIS A 419 27.31 4.66 5.87
N PHE A 420 26.89 5.92 5.85
CA PHE A 420 27.74 6.98 5.39
C PHE A 420 28.96 6.96 6.33
N PRO A 421 30.18 6.68 5.82
CA PRO A 421 31.35 6.66 6.68
C PRO A 421 31.51 8.03 7.33
N ALA A 422 31.48 8.06 8.67
CA ALA A 422 31.62 9.27 9.49
C ALA A 422 33.03 9.90 9.44
N SER A 423 33.85 9.57 8.43
CA SER A 423 35.23 10.03 8.30
C SER A 423 35.46 11.09 7.21
N SER A 424 34.44 11.48 6.43
CA SER A 424 34.58 12.51 5.39
C SER A 424 33.93 13.87 5.72
N TYR A 425 33.37 14.05 6.92
CA TYR A 425 32.78 15.33 7.36
C TYR A 425 33.55 16.09 8.45
N SER A 426 34.63 15.54 9.02
CA SER A 426 35.32 16.22 10.13
C SER A 426 36.34 17.30 9.71
N HIS A 427 36.82 17.29 8.46
CA HIS A 427 37.78 18.31 8.01
C HIS A 427 37.13 19.61 7.48
N ALA A 428 35.94 19.54 6.88
CA ALA A 428 35.28 20.74 6.34
C ALA A 428 34.54 21.59 7.39
N CYS A 429 34.15 21.01 8.53
CA CYS A 429 33.45 21.76 9.59
C CYS A 429 34.41 22.53 10.51
N HIS A 430 35.66 22.07 10.69
CA HIS A 430 36.62 22.75 11.55
C HIS A 430 37.16 24.06 10.95
N GLU A 431 37.30 24.17 9.63
CA GLU A 431 37.74 25.42 8.97
C GLU A 431 36.61 26.46 8.89
N PHE A 432 35.34 26.05 8.79
CA PHE A 432 34.22 26.98 8.65
C PHE A 432 33.78 27.61 10.00
N VAL A 433 33.90 26.87 11.10
CA VAL A 433 33.62 27.38 12.46
C VAL A 433 34.74 28.32 12.93
N GLY A 434 35.99 28.09 12.52
CA GLY A 434 37.11 29.00 12.80
C GLY A 434 36.97 30.36 12.10
N ALA A 435 36.44 30.40 10.88
CA ALA A 435 36.30 31.64 10.11
C ALA A 435 35.15 32.54 10.60
N GLN A 436 34.08 31.98 11.19
CA GLN A 436 32.98 32.78 11.74
C GLN A 436 33.26 33.37 13.14
N LEU A 437 34.14 32.75 13.93
CA LEU A 437 34.56 33.27 15.23
C LEU A 437 35.45 34.51 15.12
N VAL A 438 36.27 34.63 14.07
CA VAL A 438 37.09 35.82 13.82
C VAL A 438 36.23 37.02 13.38
N ALA A 439 35.16 36.78 12.61
CA ALA A 439 34.26 37.84 12.16
C ALA A 439 33.29 38.37 13.25
N TRP A 440 33.05 37.58 14.32
CA TRP A 440 32.27 38.02 15.48
C TRP A 440 33.12 38.72 16.54
N GLY A 441 34.40 38.38 16.64
CA GLY A 441 35.36 39.08 17.51
C GLY A 441 35.62 40.53 17.09
N GLU A 442 35.60 40.86 15.79
CA GLU A 442 35.84 42.22 15.31
C GLU A 442 34.64 43.17 15.46
N LYS A 443 33.42 42.67 15.66
CA LYS A 443 32.23 43.51 15.89
C LYS A 443 31.90 43.77 17.37
N ALA A 444 32.55 43.08 18.30
CA ALA A 444 32.41 43.34 19.74
C ALA A 444 33.30 44.49 20.24
N ALA A 445 34.30 44.93 19.47
CA ALA A 445 35.21 46.02 19.86
C ALA A 445 34.58 47.44 19.78
N LEU A 446 33.36 47.59 19.24
CA LEU A 446 32.68 48.89 19.11
C LEU A 446 31.64 49.18 20.20
N ALA A 447 31.59 48.39 21.27
CA ALA A 447 30.69 48.61 22.39
C ALA A 447 31.37 48.44 23.76
N GLY A 448 32.61 48.88 23.91
CA GLY A 448 33.19 49.35 25.19
C GLY A 448 33.03 48.49 26.46
N LYS A 449 32.92 47.16 26.38
CA LYS A 449 32.99 46.25 27.53
C LYS A 449 33.73 44.97 27.14
N GLU A 450 34.80 44.65 27.87
CA GLU A 450 35.46 43.35 27.82
C GLU A 450 34.67 42.34 28.65
N CYS A 451 34.18 41.26 28.02
CA CYS A 451 33.65 40.09 28.72
C CYS A 451 34.72 39.01 28.73
N GLN A 452 35.10 38.51 29.91
CA GLN A 452 36.21 37.54 30.07
C GLN A 452 35.74 36.11 30.45
N SER A 453 34.43 35.82 30.49
CA SER A 453 33.96 34.42 30.67
C SER A 453 32.54 34.14 30.11
N TRP A 454 32.23 32.85 29.90
CA TRP A 454 30.95 32.36 29.35
C TRP A 454 29.72 32.65 30.22
N SER A 455 29.88 33.02 31.50
CA SER A 455 28.75 33.39 32.37
C SER A 455 28.22 34.80 32.13
N ASP A 456 28.96 35.66 31.43
CA ASP A 456 28.59 37.08 31.24
C ASP A 456 27.65 37.31 30.04
N LEU A 457 27.37 36.27 29.25
CA LEU A 457 26.52 36.32 28.05
C LEU A 457 25.02 36.19 28.34
N TRP A 458 24.62 35.87 29.57
CA TRP A 458 23.21 35.67 29.94
C TRP A 458 22.50 36.95 30.41
N ASP A 459 23.22 38.03 30.72
CA ASP A 459 22.67 39.22 31.39
C ASP A 459 22.55 40.49 30.52
N CYS A 460 22.64 40.37 29.20
CA CYS A 460 22.32 41.47 28.29
C CYS A 460 20.84 41.43 27.84
N THR A 461 19.92 41.64 28.78
CA THR A 461 18.52 42.00 28.44
C THR A 461 18.32 43.52 28.52
N ALA A 462 17.83 44.07 27.41
CA ALA A 462 17.72 45.50 27.15
C ALA A 462 16.72 46.20 28.10
N VAL A 463 17.14 47.35 28.65
CA VAL A 463 16.23 48.38 29.16
C VAL A 463 15.87 49.29 27.99
N LEU A 464 14.61 49.26 27.55
CA LEU A 464 14.02 50.29 26.68
C LEU A 464 12.74 50.83 27.31
N PRO A 465 12.47 52.14 27.18
CA PRO A 465 11.37 52.82 27.87
C PRO A 465 9.99 52.36 27.36
N PRO A 466 8.95 52.40 28.21
CA PRO A 466 7.61 51.99 27.83
C PRO A 466 7.00 53.13 27.02
N ASP A 467 6.79 52.92 25.72
CA ASP A 467 5.72 53.52 24.91
C ASP A 467 6.04 53.31 23.43
N ARG A 468 5.64 52.13 22.90
CA ARG A 468 5.27 51.84 21.50
C ARG A 468 5.12 50.32 21.32
N CYS A 469 3.89 49.84 21.19
CA CYS A 469 3.60 48.51 20.67
C CYS A 469 3.78 48.53 19.14
N SER A 470 4.78 47.83 18.62
CA SER A 470 4.86 47.47 17.20
C SER A 470 5.41 46.05 17.07
N CYS A 471 4.68 45.19 16.35
CA CYS A 471 5.09 43.82 16.06
C CYS A 471 6.49 43.79 15.42
N CYS A 472 7.43 43.07 16.02
CA CYS A 472 8.72 42.79 15.40
C CYS A 472 8.59 41.57 14.46
N HIS A 473 8.90 41.76 13.17
CA HIS A 473 9.12 40.66 12.23
C HIS A 473 10.62 40.35 12.17
N LEU A 474 11.00 39.11 12.49
CA LEU A 474 12.33 38.58 12.21
C LEU A 474 12.25 37.71 10.96
N THR A 475 13.01 38.07 9.92
CA THR A 475 13.17 37.27 8.71
C THR A 475 14.64 36.87 8.60
N ALA A 476 14.93 35.57 8.64
CA ALA A 476 16.26 35.06 8.32
C ALA A 476 16.25 34.52 6.88
N VAL A 477 17.18 34.99 6.05
CA VAL A 477 17.36 34.55 4.66
C VAL A 477 18.70 33.84 4.56
N TRP A 478 18.70 32.61 4.05
CA TRP A 478 19.90 31.80 3.82
C TRP A 478 20.18 31.71 2.32
N ASN A 479 21.44 31.86 1.92
CA ASN A 479 21.87 31.72 0.53
C ASN A 479 22.91 30.60 0.45
N CYS A 480 22.59 29.52 -0.28
CA CYS A 480 23.49 28.39 -0.52
C CYS A 480 23.84 28.34 -2.02
N PRO A 481 25.11 28.49 -2.44
CA PRO A 481 25.44 28.60 -3.87
C PRO A 481 25.32 27.30 -4.69
N SER A 482 24.96 26.16 -4.10
CA SER A 482 24.93 24.85 -4.79
C SER A 482 23.56 24.20 -4.93
N LEU A 483 22.50 24.78 -4.36
CA LEU A 483 21.11 24.32 -4.50
C LEU A 483 20.19 25.55 -4.51
N CYS A 484 19.60 25.89 -5.65
CA CYS A 484 18.62 26.98 -5.78
C CYS A 484 17.33 26.68 -5.00
N THR A 485 17.31 26.88 -3.68
CA THR A 485 16.08 26.87 -2.87
C THR A 485 16.23 27.80 -1.67
N VAL A 486 15.30 28.75 -1.54
CA VAL A 486 15.22 29.69 -0.40
C VAL A 486 14.16 29.16 0.57
N TYR A 487 14.53 28.98 1.84
CA TYR A 487 13.58 28.66 2.92
C TYR A 487 13.28 29.90 3.74
N THR A 488 12.00 30.15 4.02
CA THR A 488 11.51 31.19 4.93
C THR A 488 10.70 30.53 6.04
N ALA A 489 11.03 30.83 7.30
CA ALA A 489 10.25 30.40 8.46
C ALA A 489 9.60 31.63 9.11
N HIS A 490 8.30 31.54 9.43
CA HIS A 490 7.54 32.58 10.10
C HIS A 490 7.09 32.10 11.49
N THR A 491 7.31 32.92 12.52
CA THR A 491 6.81 32.66 13.88
C THR A 491 6.10 33.90 14.40
N ASN A 492 4.85 33.75 14.86
CA ASN A 492 4.08 34.81 15.53
C ASN A 492 4.20 34.63 17.04
N LEU A 493 4.62 35.68 17.76
CA LEU A 493 4.62 35.73 19.22
C LEU A 493 3.37 36.50 19.70
N LEU A 494 2.50 35.85 20.47
CA LEU A 494 1.37 36.46 21.16
C LEU A 494 1.85 37.05 22.50
N CYS A 495 1.76 38.38 22.63
CA CYS A 495 2.12 39.09 23.85
C CYS A 495 0.90 39.17 24.79
N THR A 496 0.95 38.51 25.95
CA THR A 496 0.03 38.79 27.07
C THR A 496 0.84 39.05 28.33
N GLN A 497 0.68 40.26 28.87
CA GLN A 497 1.12 40.71 30.20
C GLN A 497 2.58 40.39 30.63
N GLY A 498 3.55 40.91 29.87
CA GLY A 498 4.82 41.40 30.44
C GLY A 498 5.72 40.39 31.16
N ARG A 499 5.58 39.08 30.93
CA ARG A 499 6.53 38.06 31.43
C ARG A 499 6.91 37.07 30.33
N LEU A 500 8.19 37.04 29.96
CA LEU A 500 8.78 35.98 29.14
C LEU A 500 8.84 34.69 29.97
N LYS A 501 8.16 33.63 29.53
CA LYS A 501 8.41 32.25 29.98
C LYS A 501 9.11 31.49 28.85
N PRO A 502 10.16 30.69 29.13
CA PRO A 502 10.76 29.84 28.11
C PRO A 502 9.79 28.71 27.75
N PHE A 503 9.46 28.58 26.45
CA PHE A 503 8.80 27.41 25.89
C PHE A 503 9.89 26.35 25.60
N PRO A 504 9.74 25.08 26.01
CA PRO A 504 10.76 24.06 25.81
C PRO A 504 10.63 23.52 24.38
N PHE A 505 11.31 24.14 23.42
CA PHE A 505 11.45 23.59 22.07
C PHE A 505 12.90 23.52 21.57
N LEU A 506 13.88 23.86 22.42
CA LEU A 506 15.29 23.91 22.01
C LEU A 506 16.19 22.80 22.57
N CYS A 507 15.74 22.00 23.54
CA CYS A 507 16.59 20.95 24.13
C CYS A 507 16.58 19.62 23.35
N LEU A 508 15.57 19.38 22.50
CA LEU A 508 15.49 18.12 21.73
C LEU A 508 16.39 18.11 20.48
N LEU A 509 16.83 19.26 19.98
CA LEU A 509 17.71 19.32 18.81
C LEU A 509 19.20 19.09 19.15
N PHE A 510 19.61 19.28 20.40
CA PHE A 510 21.02 19.11 20.80
C PHE A 510 21.36 17.67 21.21
N ALA A 511 20.39 16.88 21.67
CA ALA A 511 20.62 15.47 22.03
C ALA A 511 20.80 14.55 20.80
N SER A 512 20.29 14.94 19.63
CA SER A 512 20.44 14.14 18.40
C SER A 512 21.73 14.38 17.63
N LEU A 513 22.55 15.36 18.03
CA LEU A 513 23.78 15.74 17.32
C LEU A 513 25.07 15.24 17.99
N LEU A 514 25.01 14.70 19.20
CA LEU A 514 26.16 14.13 19.91
C LEU A 514 25.87 12.67 20.23
N GLY A 515 26.18 11.79 19.28
CA GLY A 515 26.06 10.35 19.43
C GLY A 515 27.01 9.78 20.48
N SER A 516 26.56 9.73 21.73
CA SER A 516 27.19 8.98 22.81
C SER A 516 26.17 8.05 23.45
N HIS A 517 26.30 6.75 23.17
CA HIS A 517 25.76 5.69 24.01
C HIS A 517 26.49 5.72 25.34
N ASP A 518 25.86 6.22 26.40
CA ASP A 518 26.10 5.76 27.77
C ASP A 518 24.90 6.16 28.65
N LEU A 519 24.45 5.19 29.45
CA LEU A 519 23.35 5.27 30.40
C LEU A 519 23.58 6.38 31.43
N LEU A 520 22.64 7.34 31.52
CA LEU A 520 22.46 8.18 32.69
C LEU A 520 21.00 8.12 33.14
N ASP A 521 20.76 7.32 34.18
CA ASP A 521 19.56 7.35 35.01
C ASP A 521 19.33 8.78 35.54
N ILE A 522 18.24 9.41 35.11
CA ILE A 522 17.72 10.61 35.77
C ILE A 522 16.34 10.27 36.32
N SER A 523 16.32 9.99 37.63
CA SER A 523 15.13 9.74 38.44
C SER A 523 14.24 10.99 38.51
N PHE A 524 12.98 10.87 38.10
CA PHE A 524 11.94 11.88 38.37
C PHE A 524 11.51 11.78 39.85
N TYR A 525 11.97 12.71 40.68
CA TYR A 525 11.40 12.91 42.02
C TYR A 525 10.13 13.77 41.92
N GLN A 526 9.02 13.18 42.33
CA GLN A 526 7.81 13.90 42.74
C GLN A 526 8.13 14.78 43.96
N LEU A 527 7.74 16.05 43.93
CA LEU A 527 7.45 16.81 45.13
C LEU A 527 6.19 17.66 44.90
N SER A 528 5.14 17.22 45.59
CA SER A 528 3.87 17.87 45.84
C SER A 528 4.00 19.17 46.63
N SER A 529 2.88 19.93 46.68
CA SER A 529 2.56 21.09 47.55
C SER A 529 2.98 22.46 46.98
N GLN A 530 2.21 23.55 47.07
CA GLN A 530 0.91 23.86 47.67
C GLN A 530 0.39 25.17 47.04
N LEU A 531 -0.90 25.42 47.22
CA LEU A 531 -1.69 26.56 46.74
C LEU A 531 -1.37 27.90 47.45
N PHE A 532 -1.34 28.97 46.64
CA PHE A 532 -1.69 30.41 46.86
C PHE A 532 -1.03 31.25 47.98
N PRO A 533 -0.89 32.60 47.81
CA PRO A 533 -0.81 33.42 46.60
C PRO A 533 0.63 33.67 46.12
#